data_AF-A0A4U6X599-F1
#
_entry.id   AF-A0A4U6X599-F1
#
_cell.length_a   1.000
_cell.length_b   1.000
_cell.length_c   1.000
_cell.angle_alpha   90.00
_cell.angle_beta   90.00
_cell.angle_gamma   90.00
#
_symmetry.space_group_name_H-M   'P 1'
#
loop_
_entity.id
_entity.type
_entity.pdbx_description
1 polymer ?
#
loop_
_entity_poly.entity_id
_entity_poly.type
_entity_poly.pdbx_seq_one_letter_code
_entity_poly.pdbx_strand_id
1 'polypeptide(L)'
;MSNSVLAWALTLLTASSTLVSGLKFTASEIDYNLNQNRLAKTPFEYSGKRGGNHTFAKSPDNWRFPFYTLFIDRFVNGDPDNDNINGTVFEHDILSNQLRHGGDIAGLVDTLDYIQGMGIKGLYIAGSPFINDPWKADSYS
;
A
#
# COMPACT_ATOMS: atom_id res chain seq x y z
N MET A 1 28.89 -23.79 24.07
CA MET A 1 28.09 -24.23 22.90
C MET A 1 28.97 -25.16 22.07
N SER A 2 28.49 -26.32 21.63
CA SER A 2 29.29 -27.23 20.81
C SER A 2 29.47 -26.68 19.39
N ASN A 3 30.60 -26.99 18.75
CA ASN A 3 30.89 -26.59 17.37
C ASN A 3 29.80 -27.01 16.38
N SER A 4 29.06 -28.08 16.68
CA SER A 4 27.92 -28.54 15.89
C SER A 4 26.75 -27.55 15.90
N VAL A 5 26.42 -26.94 17.04
CA VAL A 5 25.30 -25.97 17.14
C VAL A 5 25.62 -24.69 16.35
N LEU A 6 26.88 -24.25 16.37
CA LEU A 6 27.35 -23.10 15.60
C LEU A 6 27.32 -23.36 14.08
N ALA A 7 27.70 -24.57 13.65
CA ALA A 7 27.64 -24.95 12.23
C ALA A 7 26.20 -25.01 11.70
N TRP A 8 25.27 -25.59 12.49
CA TRP A 8 23.85 -25.61 12.12
C TRP A 8 23.24 -24.21 12.07
N ALA A 9 23.53 -23.36 13.06
CA ALA A 9 23.05 -21.97 13.07
C ALA A 9 23.58 -21.17 11.87
N LEU A 10 24.85 -21.33 11.50
CA LEU A 10 25.44 -20.64 10.36
C LEU A 10 24.84 -21.12 9.03
N THR A 11 24.54 -22.43 8.91
CA THR A 11 23.90 -23.02 7.72
C THR A 11 22.45 -22.55 7.56
N LEU A 12 21.69 -22.48 8.67
CA LEU A 12 20.32 -21.93 8.67
C LEU A 12 20.31 -20.44 8.31
N LEU A 13 21.29 -19.67 8.78
CA LEU A 13 21.41 -18.24 8.49
C LEU A 13 21.76 -17.98 7.01
N THR A 14 22.67 -18.76 6.43
CA THR A 14 23.01 -18.62 5.01
C THR A 14 21.89 -19.09 4.10
N ALA A 15 21.19 -20.19 4.45
CA ALA A 15 20.05 -20.69 3.69
C ALA A 15 18.83 -19.74 3.68
N SER A 16 18.66 -18.92 4.71
CA SER A 16 17.55 -17.95 4.79
C SER A 16 17.82 -16.64 4.03
N SER A 17 19.09 -16.32 3.76
CA SER A 17 19.46 -15.09 3.02
C SER A 17 19.06 -15.09 1.54
N THR A 18 18.74 -16.24 0.95
CA THR A 18 18.32 -16.38 -0.45
C THR A 18 16.81 -16.26 -0.66
N LEU A 19 16.01 -16.18 0.41
CA LEU A 19 14.54 -16.16 0.35
C LEU A 19 13.94 -14.75 0.30
N VAL A 20 14.76 -13.72 0.35
CA VAL A 20 14.30 -12.33 0.31
C VAL A 20 14.58 -11.76 -1.08
N SER A 21 13.52 -11.52 -1.86
CA SER A 21 13.59 -10.77 -3.12
C SER A 21 12.75 -9.50 -3.02
N GLY A 22 13.35 -8.37 -3.41
CA GLY A 22 12.62 -7.11 -3.62
C GLY A 22 12.23 -6.96 -5.09
N LEU A 23 11.16 -6.22 -5.35
CA LEU A 23 10.79 -5.84 -6.71
C LEU A 23 11.86 -4.90 -7.28
N LYS A 24 12.46 -5.29 -8.41
CA LYS A 24 13.48 -4.48 -9.09
C LYS A 24 12.84 -3.29 -9.80
N PHE A 25 13.68 -2.34 -10.23
CA PHE A 25 13.22 -1.27 -11.10
C PHE A 25 12.62 -1.86 -12.38
N THR A 26 11.40 -1.44 -12.71
CA THR A 26 10.72 -1.86 -13.94
C THR A 26 10.32 -0.62 -14.74
N ALA A 27 10.70 -0.59 -16.02
CA ALA A 27 10.59 0.61 -16.84
C ALA A 27 9.13 1.00 -17.18
N SER A 28 8.20 0.04 -17.16
CA SER A 28 6.77 0.27 -17.39
C SER A 28 6.10 1.02 -16.23
N GLU A 29 6.66 0.96 -15.02
CA GLU A 29 6.09 1.55 -13.80
C GLU A 29 7.01 2.65 -13.25
N ILE A 30 7.68 3.41 -14.14
CA ILE A 30 8.70 4.41 -13.75
C ILE A 30 8.23 5.35 -12.64
N ASP A 31 6.96 5.75 -12.64
CA ASP A 31 6.36 6.65 -11.66
C ASP A 31 6.01 5.98 -10.32
N TYR A 32 5.94 4.65 -10.28
CA TYR A 32 5.54 3.85 -9.11
C TYR A 32 6.72 3.10 -8.45
N ASN A 33 7.92 3.17 -9.04
CA ASN A 33 9.10 2.50 -8.50
C ASN A 33 9.61 3.19 -7.22
N LEU A 34 9.54 2.48 -6.08
CA LEU A 34 10.19 2.92 -4.84
C LEU A 34 11.72 2.93 -4.96
N ASN A 35 12.29 1.93 -5.64
CA ASN A 35 13.70 1.92 -5.99
C ASN A 35 13.92 2.62 -7.34
N GLN A 36 14.59 3.76 -7.31
CA GLN A 36 14.95 4.56 -8.49
C GLN A 36 16.33 4.18 -9.08
N ASN A 37 17.10 3.31 -8.41
CA ASN A 37 18.36 2.79 -8.95
C ASN A 37 18.09 1.68 -9.99
N ARG A 38 18.14 2.07 -11.27
CA ARG A 38 17.92 1.17 -12.42
C ARG A 38 18.94 0.05 -12.55
N LEU A 39 20.12 0.21 -11.95
CA LEU A 39 21.21 -0.76 -12.04
C LEU A 39 21.29 -1.68 -10.80
N ALA A 40 20.39 -1.51 -9.83
CA ALA A 40 20.38 -2.32 -8.62
C ALA A 40 20.12 -3.80 -8.94
N LYS A 41 21.07 -4.65 -8.56
CA LYS A 41 21.02 -6.11 -8.63
C LYS A 41 20.53 -6.71 -7.32
N THR A 42 20.78 -6.03 -6.20
CA THR A 42 20.39 -6.49 -4.85
C THR A 42 19.59 -5.43 -4.09
N PRO A 43 18.72 -5.81 -3.13
CA PRO A 43 17.97 -4.85 -2.31
C PRO A 43 18.84 -3.85 -1.54
N PHE A 44 20.08 -4.19 -1.21
CA PHE A 44 21.01 -3.27 -0.55
C PHE A 44 21.43 -2.09 -1.43
N GLU A 45 21.27 -2.20 -2.75
CA GLU A 45 21.59 -1.15 -3.70
C GLU A 45 20.36 -0.26 -4.01
N TYR A 46 19.21 -0.56 -3.39
CA TYR A 46 17.99 0.20 -3.61
C TYR A 46 18.15 1.60 -3.04
N SER A 47 17.74 2.59 -3.81
CA SER A 47 17.75 3.98 -3.38
C SER A 47 16.63 4.74 -4.07
N GLY A 48 16.15 5.78 -3.42
CA GLY A 48 15.13 6.66 -3.96
C GLY A 48 15.23 8.02 -3.29
N LYS A 49 14.93 9.07 -4.06
CA LYS A 49 14.73 10.40 -3.51
C LYS A 49 13.24 10.70 -3.57
N ARG A 50 12.68 11.09 -2.43
CA ARG A 50 11.35 11.71 -2.41
C ARG A 50 11.51 13.08 -3.06
N GLY A 51 10.89 13.30 -4.22
CA GLY A 51 10.97 14.56 -4.94
C GLY A 51 10.25 15.71 -4.21
N GLY A 52 10.58 16.95 -4.59
CA GLY A 52 9.92 18.18 -4.12
C GLY A 52 10.36 18.67 -2.74
N ASN A 53 9.78 19.80 -2.32
CA ASN A 53 9.93 20.33 -0.96
C ASN A 53 9.05 19.52 0.00
N HIS A 54 9.55 18.39 0.48
CA HIS A 54 8.87 17.61 1.50
C HIS A 54 9.26 18.07 2.90
N THR A 55 8.27 18.43 3.70
CA THR A 55 8.42 18.59 5.15
C THR A 55 8.10 17.27 5.83
N PHE A 56 9.06 16.72 6.58
CA PHE A 56 8.85 15.52 7.38
C PHE A 56 7.71 15.75 8.39
N ALA A 57 6.65 14.96 8.31
CA ALA A 57 5.56 14.97 9.27
C ALA A 57 5.92 14.03 10.43
N LYS A 58 6.36 14.60 11.55
CA LYS A 58 6.65 13.82 12.77
C LYS A 58 5.36 13.19 13.28
N SER A 59 5.43 11.91 13.65
CA SER A 59 4.37 11.24 14.40
C SER A 59 4.02 12.03 15.68
N PRO A 60 2.74 12.03 16.10
CA PRO A 60 2.35 12.65 17.35
C PRO A 60 3.01 11.95 18.54
N ASP A 61 3.23 12.69 19.63
CA ASP A 61 3.84 12.14 20.84
C ASP A 61 2.90 11.14 21.57
N ASN A 62 1.60 11.17 21.26
CA ASN A 62 0.58 10.27 21.80
C ASN A 62 -0.51 9.98 20.76
N TRP A 63 -0.91 8.71 20.64
CA TRP A 63 -1.93 8.21 19.70
C TRP A 63 -3.33 8.08 20.31
N ARG A 64 -3.55 8.52 21.56
CA ARG A 64 -4.86 8.50 22.24
C ARG A 64 -5.76 9.64 21.77
N PHE A 65 -6.25 9.54 20.54
CA PHE A 65 -7.24 10.43 19.94
C PHE A 65 -8.22 9.60 19.09
N PRO A 66 -9.39 10.13 18.72
CA PRO A 66 -10.40 9.35 17.99
C PRO A 66 -9.92 8.98 16.58
N PHE A 67 -10.10 7.70 16.25
CA PHE A 67 -9.86 7.12 14.92
C PHE A 67 -11.18 6.85 14.21
N TYR A 68 -11.15 6.97 12.89
CA TYR A 68 -12.23 6.52 12.02
C TYR A 68 -11.69 5.51 11.02
N THR A 69 -12.32 4.35 10.99
CA THR A 69 -11.98 3.26 10.07
C THR A 69 -12.95 3.27 8.91
N LEU A 70 -12.44 3.20 7.68
CA LEU A 70 -13.26 3.11 6.47
C LEU A 70 -12.63 2.17 5.45
N PHE A 71 -13.49 1.60 4.59
CA PHE A 71 -13.07 0.99 3.33
C PHE A 71 -13.18 2.06 2.25
N ILE A 72 -12.07 2.38 1.58
CA ILE A 72 -12.05 3.45 0.57
C ILE A 72 -13.07 3.16 -0.53
N ASP A 73 -13.08 1.93 -1.06
CA ASP A 73 -14.02 1.44 -2.09
C ASP A 73 -15.50 1.68 -1.74
N ARG A 74 -15.83 1.74 -0.44
CA ARG A 74 -17.20 1.82 0.06
C ARG A 74 -17.59 3.19 0.61
N PHE A 75 -16.71 4.19 0.47
CA PHE A 75 -16.90 5.48 1.10
C PHE A 75 -17.45 6.54 0.15
N VAL A 76 -16.61 7.10 -0.73
CA VAL A 76 -17.00 8.11 -1.72
C VAL A 76 -16.23 7.86 -3.01
N ASN A 77 -16.96 7.73 -4.11
CA ASN A 77 -16.41 7.70 -5.48
C ASN A 77 -16.28 9.14 -5.97
N GLY A 78 -15.03 9.63 -6.03
CA GLY A 78 -14.69 10.99 -6.46
C GLY A 78 -14.23 11.06 -7.92
N ASP A 79 -13.80 9.94 -8.48
CA ASP A 79 -13.32 9.81 -9.86
C ASP A 79 -13.76 8.46 -10.48
N PRO A 80 -14.96 8.43 -11.11
CA PRO A 80 -15.49 7.21 -11.72
C PRO A 80 -14.67 6.69 -12.90
N ASP A 81 -13.78 7.49 -13.48
CA ASP A 81 -12.96 7.07 -14.62
C ASP A 81 -11.94 5.98 -14.22
N ASN A 82 -11.66 5.81 -12.92
CA ASN A 82 -10.76 4.79 -12.38
C ASN A 82 -11.46 3.52 -11.85
N ASP A 83 -12.79 3.42 -11.98
CA ASP A 83 -13.58 2.29 -11.47
C ASP A 83 -13.24 0.94 -12.13
N ASN A 84 -12.82 0.99 -13.41
CA ASN A 84 -12.45 -0.18 -14.22
C ASN A 84 -10.99 -0.10 -14.70
N ILE A 85 -10.07 0.15 -13.77
CA ILE A 85 -8.66 0.42 -14.06
C ILE A 85 -7.91 -0.76 -14.71
N ASN A 86 -8.36 -2.01 -14.52
CA ASN A 86 -7.72 -3.18 -15.13
C ASN A 86 -8.20 -3.43 -16.57
N GLY A 87 -9.25 -2.73 -17.05
CA GLY A 87 -9.76 -2.81 -18.42
C GLY A 87 -10.45 -4.14 -18.78
N THR A 88 -10.87 -4.91 -17.78
CA THR A 88 -11.60 -6.17 -17.91
C THR A 88 -13.11 -5.94 -17.94
N VAL A 89 -13.87 -6.99 -18.29
CA VAL A 89 -15.32 -6.89 -18.47
C VAL A 89 -16.08 -6.74 -17.15
N PHE A 90 -15.51 -7.20 -16.03
CA PHE A 90 -16.18 -7.25 -14.72
C PHE A 90 -15.25 -6.78 -13.61
N GLU A 91 -15.36 -5.50 -13.23
CA GLU A 91 -14.58 -4.91 -12.13
C GLU A 91 -15.45 -4.14 -11.15
N HIS A 92 -16.39 -3.36 -11.67
CA HIS A 92 -17.23 -2.46 -10.91
C HIS A 92 -18.71 -2.86 -10.98
N ASP A 93 -19.31 -3.10 -9.82
CA ASP A 93 -20.75 -3.32 -9.66
C ASP A 93 -21.17 -2.97 -8.23
N ILE A 94 -21.89 -1.85 -8.08
CA ILE A 94 -22.36 -1.34 -6.78
C ILE A 94 -23.41 -2.23 -6.09
N LEU A 95 -23.98 -3.21 -6.81
CA LEU A 95 -24.94 -4.17 -6.27
C LEU A 95 -24.27 -5.49 -5.86
N SER A 96 -23.01 -5.69 -6.24
CA SER A 96 -22.22 -6.87 -5.91
C SER A 96 -21.41 -6.64 -4.64
N ASN A 97 -21.34 -7.65 -3.78
CA ASN A 97 -20.47 -7.58 -2.61
C ASN A 97 -19.00 -7.88 -2.91
N GLN A 98 -18.70 -8.46 -4.08
CA GLN A 98 -17.35 -8.89 -4.46
C GLN A 98 -16.64 -7.94 -5.42
N LEU A 99 -17.41 -7.19 -6.21
CA LEU A 99 -16.87 -6.23 -7.16
C LEU A 99 -16.67 -4.87 -6.51
N ARG A 100 -15.88 -4.03 -7.16
CA ARG A 100 -15.58 -2.67 -6.71
C ARG A 100 -16.87 -1.86 -6.72
N HIS A 101 -17.06 -1.04 -5.69
CA HIS A 101 -18.10 -0.02 -5.66
C HIS A 101 -17.60 1.34 -6.15
N GLY A 102 -16.28 1.51 -6.28
CA GLY A 102 -15.67 2.67 -6.92
C GLY A 102 -15.25 3.80 -5.99
N GLY A 103 -15.36 3.62 -4.68
CA GLY A 103 -14.80 4.61 -3.76
C GLY A 103 -13.27 4.72 -3.90
N ASP A 104 -12.73 5.94 -3.80
CA ASP A 104 -11.36 6.23 -4.20
C ASP A 104 -10.69 7.30 -3.31
N ILE A 105 -9.41 7.59 -3.61
CA ILE A 105 -8.62 8.57 -2.86
C ILE A 105 -9.10 10.00 -3.13
N ALA A 106 -9.63 10.31 -4.32
CA ALA A 106 -10.14 11.64 -4.63
C ALA A 106 -11.37 11.95 -3.76
N GLY A 107 -12.31 11.02 -3.68
CA GLY A 107 -13.48 11.11 -2.79
C GLY A 107 -13.10 11.15 -1.31
N LEU A 108 -12.07 10.41 -0.89
CA LEU A 108 -11.55 10.51 0.49
C LEU A 108 -10.96 11.90 0.77
N VAL A 109 -10.22 12.49 -0.16
CA VAL A 109 -9.64 13.83 0.01
C VAL A 109 -10.74 14.88 0.15
N ASP A 110 -11.77 14.81 -0.68
CA ASP A 110 -12.91 15.73 -0.67
C ASP A 110 -13.73 15.67 0.63
N THR A 111 -13.59 14.59 1.40
CA THR A 111 -14.34 14.37 2.66
C THR A 111 -13.52 14.55 3.93
N LEU A 112 -12.23 14.89 3.83
CA LEU A 112 -11.38 15.08 5.01
C LEU A 112 -11.92 16.16 5.96
N ASP A 113 -12.50 17.23 5.42
CA ASP A 113 -13.12 18.30 6.23
C ASP A 113 -14.34 17.81 7.00
N TYR A 114 -15.14 16.92 6.40
CA TYR A 114 -16.27 16.28 7.08
C TYR A 114 -15.78 15.39 8.23
N ILE A 115 -14.76 14.55 7.98
CA ILE A 115 -14.16 13.67 8.98
C ILE A 115 -13.55 14.50 10.13
N GLN A 116 -12.82 15.56 9.79
CA GLN A 116 -12.26 16.48 10.77
C GLN A 116 -13.35 17.20 11.57
N GLY A 117 -14.45 17.59 10.92
CA GLY A 117 -15.61 18.24 11.53
C GLY A 117 -16.33 17.35 12.55
N MET A 118 -16.32 16.02 12.36
CA MET A 118 -16.76 15.06 13.38
C MET A 118 -15.83 14.97 14.60
N GLY A 119 -14.66 15.61 14.57
CA GLY A 119 -13.67 15.59 15.64
C GLY A 119 -12.65 14.45 15.54
N ILE A 120 -12.68 13.66 14.46
CA ILE A 120 -11.72 12.58 14.20
C ILE A 120 -10.32 13.16 13.93
N LYS A 121 -9.28 12.48 14.43
CA LYS A 121 -7.88 12.91 14.28
C LYS A 121 -6.97 11.86 13.65
N GLY A 122 -7.45 10.62 13.52
CA GLY A 122 -6.75 9.54 12.84
C GLY A 122 -7.66 8.80 11.88
N LEU A 123 -7.12 8.41 10.73
CA LEU A 123 -7.78 7.51 9.79
C LEU A 123 -7.08 6.16 9.81
N TYR A 124 -7.88 5.09 9.82
CA TYR A 124 -7.41 3.74 9.55
C TYR A 124 -8.09 3.26 8.27
N ILE A 125 -7.31 3.09 7.21
CA ILE A 125 -7.80 2.56 5.94
C ILE A 125 -7.88 1.04 6.09
N ALA A 126 -9.10 0.52 6.10
CA ALA A 126 -9.34 -0.92 6.05
C ALA A 126 -9.18 -1.41 4.61
N GLY A 127 -8.49 -2.55 4.46
CA GLY A 127 -8.15 -3.09 3.15
C GLY A 127 -6.94 -2.41 2.51
N SER A 128 -6.80 -2.62 1.21
CA SER A 128 -5.70 -2.05 0.43
C SER A 128 -6.20 -0.82 -0.33
N PRO A 129 -5.48 0.31 -0.29
CA PRO A 129 -5.76 1.46 -1.15
C PRO A 129 -5.13 1.30 -2.55
N PHE A 130 -4.47 0.16 -2.83
CA PHE A 130 -3.72 -0.07 -4.06
C PHE A 130 -4.52 -0.87 -5.08
N ILE A 131 -4.10 -0.85 -6.33
CA ILE A 131 -4.65 -1.66 -7.40
C ILE A 131 -4.56 -3.17 -7.05
N ASN A 132 -5.63 -3.90 -7.35
CA ASN A 132 -5.79 -5.32 -7.11
C ASN A 132 -6.53 -5.96 -8.30
N ASP A 133 -6.54 -7.29 -8.37
CA ASP A 133 -7.37 -7.98 -9.34
C ASP A 133 -8.82 -8.07 -8.82
N PRO A 134 -9.84 -7.82 -9.65
CA PRO A 134 -11.22 -7.65 -9.18
C PRO A 134 -11.87 -8.92 -8.61
N TRP A 135 -11.30 -10.10 -8.84
CA TRP A 135 -11.79 -11.39 -8.33
C TRP A 135 -10.89 -12.02 -7.26
N LYS A 136 -9.79 -11.38 -6.90
CA LYS A 136 -8.84 -11.91 -5.91
C LYS A 136 -9.15 -11.37 -4.52
N ALA A 137 -8.93 -12.21 -3.52
CA ALA A 137 -9.05 -11.83 -2.10
C ALA A 137 -7.82 -11.03 -1.59
N ASP A 138 -7.01 -10.48 -2.49
CA ASP A 138 -5.74 -9.82 -2.17
C ASP A 138 -5.91 -8.36 -1.74
N SER A 139 -7.13 -7.86 -1.67
CA SER A 139 -7.48 -6.56 -1.07
C SER A 139 -8.90 -6.64 -0.52
N TYR A 140 -9.07 -6.34 0.77
CA TYR A 140 -10.38 -6.45 1.43
C TYR A 140 -11.37 -5.39 0.89
N SER A 141 -12.51 -5.86 0.38
CA SER A 141 -13.80 -5.17 0.25
C SER A 141 -14.90 -5.99 0.91
#